data_AF-A0A9Q3J341-F1
#
_entry.id   AF-A0A9Q3J341-F1
#
_cell.length_a   1.000
_cell.length_b   1.000
_cell.length_c   1.000
_cell.angle_alpha   90.00
_cell.angle_beta   90.00
_cell.angle_gamma   90.00
#
_symmetry.space_group_name_H-M   'P 1'
#
loop_
_entity.id
_entity.type
_entity.pdbx_description
1 polymer ?
#
loop_
_entity_poly.entity_id
_entity_poly.type
_entity_poly.pdbx_seq_one_letter_code
_entity_poly.pdbx_strand_id
1 'polypeptide(L)'
;MVERGHKQLKDAFVKMCGENGSKWKEYLQIVTLADGILVKITTGYSPLELQFGQQAAIPIDIGTNTYLAIEWNKISTTEELLEAREIQIAAKEETKLKAEDKLRDSRKK
;
A
#
# COMPACT_ATOMS: atom_id res chain seq x y z
N MET A 1 -8.60 6.22 20.93
CA MET A 1 -7.71 6.28 19.75
C MET A 1 -7.90 5.09 18.80
N VAL A 2 -8.26 3.91 19.32
CA VAL A 2 -8.50 2.68 18.55
C VAL A 2 -9.56 2.85 17.44
N GLU A 3 -10.73 3.41 17.77
CA GLU A 3 -11.84 3.59 16.82
C GLU A 3 -11.48 4.40 15.56
N ARG A 4 -10.62 5.42 15.68
CA ARG A 4 -10.23 6.26 14.54
C ARG A 4 -9.31 5.51 13.56
N GLY A 5 -8.35 4.75 14.07
CA GLY A 5 -7.46 3.93 13.23
C GLY A 5 -8.21 2.77 12.57
N HIS A 6 -9.10 2.12 13.32
CA HIS A 6 -9.93 1.04 12.79
C HIS A 6 -10.90 1.51 11.70
N LYS A 7 -11.38 2.76 11.75
CA LYS A 7 -12.21 3.32 10.69
C LYS A 7 -11.49 3.28 9.33
N GLN A 8 -10.26 3.77 9.27
CA GLN A 8 -9.46 3.82 8.04
C GLN A 8 -9.17 2.42 7.49
N LEU A 9 -8.84 1.48 8.37
CA LEU A 9 -8.66 0.07 8.01
C LEU A 9 -9.95 -0.55 7.45
N LYS A 10 -11.09 -0.31 8.10
CA LYS A 10 -12.38 -0.79 7.63
C LYS A 10 -12.74 -0.21 6.27
N ASP A 11 -12.57 1.09 6.08
CA ASP A 11 -12.87 1.78 4.83
C ASP A 11 -11.97 1.25 3.70
N ALA A 12 -10.69 0.97 3.98
CA ALA A 12 -9.79 0.29 3.05
C ALA A 12 -10.28 -1.13 2.70
N PHE A 13 -10.67 -1.95 3.69
CA PHE A 13 -11.20 -3.30 3.44
C PHE A 13 -12.47 -3.27 2.58
N VAL A 14 -13.40 -2.35 2.86
CA VAL A 14 -14.62 -2.19 2.05
C VAL A 14 -14.25 -1.88 0.60
N LYS A 15 -13.27 -1.00 0.39
CA LYS A 15 -12.81 -0.64 -0.96
C LYS A 15 -12.17 -1.82 -1.70
N MET A 16 -11.29 -2.57 -1.04
CA MET A 16 -10.59 -3.72 -1.64
C MET A 16 -11.50 -4.94 -1.88
N CYS A 17 -12.49 -5.17 -1.01
CA CYS A 17 -13.40 -6.31 -1.16
C CYS A 17 -14.49 -6.05 -2.22
N GLY A 18 -14.78 -4.78 -2.52
CA GLY A 18 -15.82 -4.38 -3.46
C GLY A 18 -17.16 -5.02 -3.09
N GLU A 19 -17.79 -5.70 -4.06
CA GLU A 19 -19.08 -6.38 -3.87
C GLU A 19 -18.98 -7.69 -3.08
N ASN A 20 -17.80 -8.32 -3.04
CA ASN A 20 -17.62 -9.61 -2.38
C ASN A 20 -16.90 -9.46 -1.04
N GLY A 21 -17.69 -9.08 -0.02
CA GLY A 21 -17.22 -8.89 1.34
C GLY A 21 -16.52 -10.12 1.93
N SER A 22 -16.79 -11.35 1.46
CA SER A 22 -16.17 -12.58 1.99
C SER A 22 -14.67 -12.66 1.77
N LYS A 23 -14.11 -11.89 0.81
CA LYS A 23 -12.68 -11.87 0.49
C LYS A 23 -11.83 -11.09 1.48
N TRP A 24 -12.42 -10.42 2.48
CA TRP A 24 -11.68 -9.61 3.45
C TRP A 24 -10.55 -10.37 4.15
N LYS A 25 -10.73 -11.68 4.35
CA LYS A 25 -9.72 -12.54 4.97
C LYS A 25 -8.45 -12.66 4.14
N GLU A 26 -8.56 -12.62 2.82
CA GLU A 26 -7.42 -12.68 1.90
C GLU A 26 -6.59 -11.40 1.98
N TYR A 27 -7.26 -10.25 2.13
CA TYR A 27 -6.60 -8.94 2.23
C TYR A 27 -6.11 -8.62 3.65
N LEU A 28 -6.61 -9.31 4.68
CA LEU A 28 -6.33 -8.98 6.09
C LEU A 28 -4.84 -8.83 6.39
N GLN A 29 -4.04 -9.80 5.96
CA GLN A 29 -2.60 -9.80 6.23
C GLN A 29 -1.88 -8.67 5.49
N ILE A 30 -2.22 -8.45 4.22
CA ILE A 30 -1.55 -7.47 3.38
C ILE A 30 -1.87 -6.05 3.87
N VAL A 31 -3.13 -5.78 4.19
CA VAL A 31 -3.59 -4.46 4.63
C VAL A 31 -3.06 -4.13 6.03
N THR A 32 -3.00 -5.11 6.92
CA THR A 32 -2.42 -4.90 8.26
C THR A 32 -0.92 -4.60 8.16
N LEU A 33 -0.20 -5.30 7.28
CA LEU A 33 1.20 -4.99 7.00
C LEU A 33 1.33 -3.58 6.41
N ALA A 34 0.50 -3.23 5.42
CA ALA A 34 0.49 -1.90 4.80
C ALA A 34 0.26 -0.80 5.84
N ASP A 35 -0.67 -0.98 6.77
CA ASP A 35 -0.94 -0.02 7.83
C ASP A 35 0.24 0.15 8.79
N GLY A 36 0.96 -0.94 9.08
CA GLY A 36 2.13 -0.93 9.96
C GLY A 36 3.37 -0.23 9.37
N ILE A 37 3.53 -0.26 8.05
CA ILE A 37 4.70 0.30 7.34
C ILE A 37 4.45 1.73 6.83
N LEU A 38 3.18 2.13 6.70
CA LEU A 38 2.82 3.45 6.21
C LEU A 38 3.08 4.52 7.27
N VAL A 39 3.73 5.60 6.84
CA VAL A 39 3.97 6.77 7.67
C VAL A 39 2.63 7.44 8.00
N LYS A 40 2.36 7.65 9.28
CA LYS A 40 1.16 8.36 9.73
C LYS A 40 1.43 9.86 9.73
N ILE A 41 0.52 10.63 9.14
CA ILE A 41 0.61 12.11 9.07
C ILE A 41 0.75 12.74 10.46
N THR A 42 0.10 12.15 11.48
CA THR A 42 0.10 12.68 12.84
C THR A 42 1.43 12.58 13.56
N THR A 43 2.23 11.54 13.27
CA THR A 43 3.49 11.26 13.96
C THR A 43 4.70 11.50 13.09
N GLY A 44 4.55 11.47 11.76
CA GLY A 44 5.66 11.49 10.81
C GLY A 44 6.43 10.17 10.73
N TYR A 45 6.00 9.15 11.48
CA TYR A 45 6.64 7.83 11.58
C TYR A 45 5.64 6.71 11.29
N SER A 46 6.14 5.57 10.82
CA SER A 46 5.31 4.37 10.67
C SER A 46 5.08 3.67 12.03
N PRO A 47 3.96 2.96 12.23
CA PRO A 47 3.74 2.21 13.46
C PRO A 47 4.85 1.19 13.77
N LEU A 48 5.36 0.49 12.76
CA LEU A 48 6.48 -0.45 12.93
C LEU A 48 7.77 0.25 13.34
N GLU A 49 8.04 1.42 12.79
CA GLU A 49 9.20 2.21 13.17
C GLU A 49 9.10 2.71 14.62
N LEU A 50 7.92 3.15 15.04
CA LEU A 50 7.69 3.52 16.45
C LEU A 50 7.84 2.34 17.39
N GLN A 51 7.49 1.13 16.95
CA GLN A 51 7.57 -0.07 17.77
C GLN A 51 8.99 -0.66 17.86
N PHE A 52 9.71 -0.70 16.75
CA PHE A 52 11.01 -1.38 16.66
C PHE A 52 12.21 -0.42 16.60
N GLY A 53 11.98 0.88 16.45
CA GLY A 53 13.04 1.89 16.31
C GLY A 53 13.78 1.82 14.97
N GLN A 54 13.26 1.09 13.98
CA GLN A 54 13.84 0.99 12.64
C GLN A 54 12.77 1.09 11.56
N GLN A 55 13.13 1.69 10.42
CA GLN A 55 12.25 1.69 9.25
C GLN A 55 12.06 0.27 8.71
N ALA A 56 10.84 -0.07 8.32
CA ALA A 56 10.56 -1.36 7.70
C ALA A 56 11.24 -1.47 6.33
N ALA A 57 12.17 -2.41 6.19
CA ALA A 57 12.85 -2.72 4.93
C ALA A 57 12.18 -3.92 4.25
N ILE A 58 11.26 -3.64 3.32
CA ILE A 58 10.48 -4.67 2.62
C ILE A 58 11.11 -4.93 1.25
N PRO A 59 11.23 -6.19 0.79
CA PRO A 59 11.82 -6.49 -0.52
C PRO A 59 11.18 -5.71 -1.68
N ILE A 60 9.87 -5.42 -1.57
CA ILE A 60 9.12 -4.65 -2.58
C ILE A 60 9.67 -3.22 -2.78
N ASP A 61 10.23 -2.63 -1.73
CA ASP A 61 10.77 -1.26 -1.76
C ASP A 61 12.20 -1.21 -2.28
N ILE A 62 12.92 -2.33 -2.21
CA ILE A 62 14.35 -2.40 -2.54
C ILE A 62 14.57 -2.90 -3.96
N GLY A 63 13.85 -3.94 -4.37
CA GLY A 63 14.17 -4.71 -5.57
C GLY A 63 13.19 -4.57 -6.74
N THR A 64 12.02 -3.97 -6.53
CA THR A 64 10.98 -3.91 -7.57
C THR A 64 10.60 -2.48 -7.93
N ASN A 65 10.53 -2.19 -9.23
CA ASN A 65 10.04 -0.92 -9.76
C ASN A 65 8.51 -0.74 -9.64
N THR A 66 7.84 -1.51 -8.76
CA THR A 66 6.39 -1.46 -8.53
C THR A 66 5.92 -0.08 -8.05
N TYR A 67 6.83 0.76 -7.56
CA TYR A 67 6.58 2.18 -7.32
C TYR A 67 6.08 2.92 -8.58
N LEU A 68 6.64 2.61 -9.76
CA LEU A 68 6.27 3.26 -11.01
C LEU A 68 4.89 2.83 -11.51
N ALA A 69 4.42 1.63 -11.12
CA ALA A 69 3.11 1.14 -11.54
C ALA A 69 1.98 2.05 -11.06
N ILE A 70 2.16 2.69 -9.91
CA ILE A 70 1.12 3.47 -9.22
C ILE A 70 1.09 4.91 -9.72
N GLU A 71 -0.12 5.46 -9.81
CA GLU A 71 -0.36 6.86 -10.16
C GLU A 71 -0.51 7.70 -8.90
N TRP A 72 0.63 8.09 -8.30
CA TRP A 72 0.67 8.82 -7.03
C TRP A 72 -0.14 10.13 -7.04
N ASN A 73 -0.25 10.78 -8.20
CA ASN A 73 -1.02 12.02 -8.35
C ASN A 73 -2.54 11.84 -8.16
N LYS A 74 -3.05 10.62 -8.22
CA LYS A 74 -4.47 10.31 -8.01
C LYS A 74 -4.79 9.90 -6.58
N ILE A 75 -3.78 9.70 -5.73
CA ILE A 75 -3.97 9.26 -4.35
C ILE A 75 -4.13 10.48 -3.47
N SER A 76 -5.27 10.54 -2.78
CA SER A 76 -5.66 11.66 -1.93
C SER A 76 -6.03 11.25 -0.52
N THR A 77 -6.54 10.02 -0.34
CA THR A 77 -6.94 9.50 0.98
C THR A 77 -6.00 8.43 1.52
N THR A 78 -6.05 8.22 2.84
CA THR A 78 -5.28 7.14 3.48
C THR A 78 -5.76 5.76 3.02
N GLU A 79 -7.05 5.58 2.74
CA GLU A 79 -7.54 4.30 2.22
C GLU A 79 -7.01 4.02 0.81
N GLU A 80 -6.94 5.04 -0.05
CA GLU A 80 -6.32 4.94 -1.38
C GLU A 80 -4.84 4.61 -1.29
N LEU A 81 -4.15 5.16 -0.30
CA LEU A 81 -2.75 4.85 -0.05
C LEU A 81 -2.57 3.40 0.44
N LEU A 82 -3.47 2.90 1.29
CA LEU A 82 -3.50 1.51 1.74
C LEU A 82 -3.77 0.55 0.57
N GLU A 83 -4.71 0.88 -0.30
CA GLU A 83 -5.02 0.13 -1.52
C GLU A 83 -3.83 0.09 -2.48
N ALA A 84 -3.22 1.25 -2.77
CA ALA A 84 -2.00 1.34 -3.56
C ALA A 84 -0.89 0.47 -2.99
N ARG A 85 -0.74 0.49 -1.67
CA ARG A 85 0.28 -0.29 -0.98
C ARG A 85 -0.02 -1.79 -0.99
N GLU A 86 -1.29 -2.18 -0.91
CA GLU A 86 -1.72 -3.57 -1.10
C GLU A 86 -1.33 -4.07 -2.50
N ILE A 87 -1.61 -3.30 -3.55
CA ILE A 87 -1.29 -3.67 -4.93
C ILE A 87 0.22 -3.88 -5.12
N GLN A 88 1.03 -3.05 -4.46
CA GLN A 88 2.47 -3.21 -4.40
C GLN A 88 2.86 -4.52 -3.72
N ILE A 89 2.42 -4.75 -2.48
CA ILE A 89 2.81 -5.90 -1.69
C ILE A 89 2.32 -7.21 -2.30
N ALA A 90 1.12 -7.21 -2.89
CA ALA A 90 0.58 -8.35 -3.62
C ALA A 90 1.45 -8.73 -4.84
N ALA A 91 2.28 -7.80 -5.32
CA ALA A 91 3.32 -8.01 -6.33
C ALA A 91 2.84 -8.78 -7.57
N LYS A 92 1.57 -8.58 -7.96
CA LYS A 92 0.95 -9.22 -9.11
C LYS A 92 1.75 -8.91 -10.37
N GLU A 93 1.87 -9.89 -11.27
CA GLU A 93 2.66 -9.74 -12.52
C GLU A 93 2.19 -8.54 -13.35
N GLU A 94 0.89 -8.27 -13.37
CA GLU A 94 0.31 -7.08 -14.02
C GLU A 94 0.90 -5.76 -13.52
N THR A 95 1.13 -5.64 -12.20
CA THR A 95 1.71 -4.45 -11.59
C THR A 95 3.17 -4.28 -12.01
N LYS A 96 3.92 -5.38 -12.14
CA LYS A 96 5.32 -5.35 -12.61
C LYS A 96 5.40 -4.94 -14.07
N LEU A 97 4.58 -5.52 -14.95
CA LEU A 97 4.54 -5.17 -16.37
C LEU A 97 4.20 -3.68 -16.57
N LYS A 98 3.19 -3.16 -15.86
CA LYS A 98 2.84 -1.73 -15.90
C LYS A 98 4.00 -0.83 -15.46
N ALA A 99 4.76 -1.23 -14.44
CA ALA A 99 5.95 -0.52 -14.02
C ALA A 99 7.05 -0.53 -15.10
N GLU A 100 7.30 -1.67 -15.73
CA GLU A 100 8.29 -1.81 -16.79
C GLU A 100 7.94 -0.97 -18.03
N ASP A 101 6.69 -0.97 -18.44
CA ASP A 101 6.23 -0.17 -19.59
C ASP A 101 6.37 1.33 -19.31
N LYS A 102 5.93 1.80 -18.13
CA LYS A 102 6.15 3.20 -17.72
C LYS A 102 7.63 3.57 -17.67
N LEU A 103 8.50 2.66 -17.20
CA LEU A 103 9.94 2.87 -17.18
C LEU A 103 10.52 2.97 -18.60
N ARG A 104 10.07 2.12 -19.53
CA ARG A 104 10.47 2.20 -20.95
C ARG A 104 10.06 3.51 -21.58
N ASP A 105 8.82 3.95 -21.36
CA ASP A 105 8.32 5.18 -21.95
C ASP A 105 8.99 6.43 -21.36
N SER A 106 9.30 6.42 -20.06
CA SER A 106 10.11 7.48 -19.45
C SER A 106 11.52 7.59 -20.03
N ARG A 107 12.08 6.50 -20.57
CA ARG A 107 13.42 6.47 -21.17
C ARG A 107 13.44 6.83 -22.66
N LYS A 108 12.28 6.89 -23.31
CA LYS A 108 12.13 7.31 -24.72
C LYS A 108 11.99 8.83 -24.89
N LYS A 109 11.75 9.55 -23.79
CA LYS A 109 11.77 11.01 -23.73
C LYS A 109 13.19 11.51 -23.50
#